data_AF-A0A803Q4B1-F1
#
_entry.id   AF-A0A803Q4B1-F1
#
_cell.length_a   1.000
_cell.length_b   1.000
_cell.length_c   1.000
_cell.angle_alpha   90.00
_cell.angle_beta   90.00
_cell.angle_gamma   90.00
#
_symmetry.space_group_name_H-M   'P 1'
#
loop_
_entity.id
_entity.type
_entity.pdbx_description
1 polymer ?
#
loop_
_entity_poly.entity_id
_entity_poly.type
_entity_poly.pdbx_seq_one_letter_code
_entity_poly.pdbx_strand_id
1 'polypeptide(L)'
;MGYNERSKLAQPEPDPFLFPKTQTHFHDAQNPSDPPPPPSIAYLISGSTGDSARIIRLLSATYHPRNRYLLHLDRFASRAERDRLAVNVQSVPIFNAAQNVDVIGKADFVYPKGSSSLSFTLHGASMLLRLASNWDWFISLNAGDYPLVTQDDLLHILSYLPKSLNFVSHSSYIGWRESKKLKPIIVDPGLYLSEKSSLFYASQKRELPNAYKLFTGSSFAIYSRNLIEFCILGTDNLPRTLLMYFSNTPSALSSYFPTILCNSRQFNKTIVNHNLQYANFDKPPKEEPRKVIPDDFDPMIQSGAAFASKFNLNDPLLDRIDQEILSRGRGDVVPGGWCLGEPRNSTCSVWGDADVLRPGLGAKRLEKLIVKLLSNGTSTTNRCIFE
;
A
#
# COMPACT_ATOMS: atom_id res chain seq x y z
N MET A 1 -18.06 33.67 37.39
CA MET A 1 -17.29 33.87 36.14
C MET A 1 -16.60 32.56 35.83
N GLY A 2 -17.28 31.58 35.23
CA GLY A 2 -17.56 31.53 33.79
C GLY A 2 -16.53 30.61 33.13
N TYR A 3 -16.69 29.30 33.33
CA TYR A 3 -15.91 28.28 32.62
C TYR A 3 -16.26 28.36 31.13
N ASN A 4 -15.31 28.81 30.32
CA ASN A 4 -15.49 28.90 28.87
C ASN A 4 -15.28 27.49 28.30
N GLU A 5 -16.39 26.78 28.07
CA GLU A 5 -16.43 25.59 27.24
C GLU A 5 -15.83 25.93 25.88
N ARG A 6 -14.63 25.40 25.58
CA ARG A 6 -14.14 25.39 24.21
C ARG A 6 -15.13 24.56 23.41
N SER A 7 -15.91 25.22 22.57
CA SER A 7 -16.68 24.60 21.50
C SER A 7 -15.75 23.66 20.74
N LYS A 8 -15.94 22.34 20.89
CA LYS A 8 -15.44 21.37 19.93
C LYS A 8 -16.12 21.74 18.62
N LEU A 9 -15.42 22.44 17.73
CA LEU A 9 -15.82 22.53 16.33
C LEU A 9 -16.09 21.09 15.88
N ALA A 10 -17.35 20.80 15.55
CA ALA A 10 -17.74 19.51 15.02
C ALA A 10 -16.81 19.22 13.84
N GLN A 11 -16.13 18.07 13.87
CA GLN A 11 -15.38 17.65 12.69
C GLN A 11 -16.38 17.51 11.54
N PRO A 12 -16.03 17.97 10.33
CA PRO A 12 -16.92 17.82 9.19
C PRO A 12 -17.28 16.33 9.01
N GLU A 13 -18.57 16.02 9.04
CA GLU A 13 -19.06 14.67 8.74
C GLU A 13 -18.86 14.41 7.23
N PRO A 14 -18.51 13.17 6.83
CA PRO A 14 -18.53 12.78 5.43
C PRO A 14 -19.90 13.00 4.78
N ASP A 15 -19.90 13.21 3.46
CA ASP A 15 -21.12 13.44 2.70
C ASP A 15 -22.13 12.28 2.89
N PRO A 16 -23.39 12.58 3.27
CA PRO A 16 -24.39 11.56 3.59
C PRO A 16 -24.84 10.74 2.38
N PHE A 17 -24.61 11.18 1.14
CA PHE A 17 -24.87 10.36 -0.05
C PHE A 17 -23.83 9.25 -0.23
N LEU A 18 -22.57 9.54 0.10
CA LEU A 18 -21.49 8.55 0.09
C LEU A 18 -21.65 7.53 1.22
N PHE A 19 -22.16 7.98 2.37
CA PHE A 19 -22.34 7.15 3.56
C PHE A 19 -23.75 7.34 4.12
N PRO A 20 -24.79 6.78 3.47
CA PRO A 20 -26.15 6.91 3.93
C PRO A 20 -26.30 6.32 5.33
N LYS A 21 -26.92 7.06 6.24
CA LYS A 21 -27.28 6.57 7.58
C LYS A 21 -28.39 5.53 7.41
N THR A 22 -28.02 4.29 7.10
CA THR A 22 -28.96 3.17 7.15
C THR A 22 -29.49 3.12 8.58
N GLN A 23 -30.81 3.23 8.75
CA GLN A 23 -31.44 2.92 10.04
C GLN A 23 -30.90 1.56 10.47
N THR A 24 -30.38 1.50 11.69
CA THR A 24 -29.92 0.28 12.33
C THR A 24 -31.11 -0.68 12.46
N HIS A 25 -31.44 -1.37 11.36
CA HIS A 25 -31.94 -2.71 11.48
C HIS A 25 -30.80 -3.48 12.12
N PHE A 26 -31.04 -3.86 13.38
CA PHE A 26 -30.25 -4.79 14.15
C PHE A 26 -29.62 -5.83 13.23
N HIS A 27 -28.33 -6.12 13.45
CA HIS A 27 -27.62 -7.26 12.89
C HIS A 27 -28.31 -8.57 13.33
N ASP A 28 -29.50 -8.83 12.83
CA ASP A 28 -30.12 -10.14 12.81
C ASP A 28 -29.70 -10.79 11.49
N ALA A 29 -28.93 -11.87 11.62
CA ALA A 29 -28.55 -12.84 10.60
C ALA A 29 -28.45 -12.30 9.15
N GLN A 30 -27.23 -11.96 8.70
CA GLN A 30 -26.97 -11.83 7.26
C GLN A 30 -27.53 -13.07 6.55
N ASN A 31 -28.44 -12.87 5.60
CA ASN A 31 -28.88 -13.97 4.76
C ASN A 31 -27.64 -14.52 4.03
N PRO A 32 -27.43 -15.84 3.94
CA PRO A 32 -26.29 -16.42 3.23
C PRO A 32 -26.18 -16.01 1.75
N SER A 33 -27.27 -15.45 1.20
CA SER A 33 -27.39 -14.95 -0.17
C SER A 33 -26.92 -13.50 -0.36
N ASP A 34 -26.70 -12.74 0.71
CA ASP A 34 -26.25 -11.35 0.58
C ASP A 34 -24.74 -11.31 0.31
N PRO A 35 -24.26 -10.46 -0.62
CA PRO A 35 -22.84 -10.33 -0.89
C PRO A 35 -22.11 -9.82 0.36
N PRO A 36 -20.87 -10.28 0.62
CA PRO A 36 -20.11 -9.83 1.77
C PRO A 36 -19.86 -8.32 1.68
N PRO A 37 -19.85 -7.60 2.82
CA PRO A 37 -19.63 -6.16 2.81
C PRO A 37 -18.23 -5.85 2.24
N PRO A 38 -18.11 -4.84 1.35
CA PRO A 38 -16.82 -4.43 0.82
C PRO A 38 -15.83 -4.08 1.93
N PRO A 39 -14.55 -4.43 1.80
CA PRO A 39 -13.54 -4.00 2.76
C PRO A 39 -13.21 -2.52 2.61
N SER A 40 -12.31 -2.03 3.46
CA SER A 40 -11.64 -0.73 3.30
C SER A 40 -10.13 -0.91 3.29
N ILE A 41 -9.42 -0.19 2.44
CA ILE A 41 -7.97 -0.22 2.31
C ILE A 41 -7.36 1.10 2.79
N ALA A 42 -6.30 1.01 3.57
CA ALA A 42 -5.45 2.12 3.96
C ALA A 42 -4.23 2.20 3.04
N TYR A 43 -4.18 3.25 2.21
CA TYR A 43 -3.10 3.53 1.29
C TYR A 43 -2.12 4.54 1.88
N LEU A 44 -0.83 4.19 1.90
CA LEU A 44 0.26 5.15 2.07
C LEU A 44 0.87 5.41 0.69
N ILE A 45 0.71 6.62 0.16
CA ILE A 45 1.23 6.99 -1.17
C ILE A 45 2.38 7.97 -0.99
N SER A 46 3.56 7.58 -1.46
CA SER A 46 4.80 8.31 -1.20
C SER A 46 5.53 8.73 -2.48
N GLY A 47 6.31 9.81 -2.37
CA GLY A 47 7.18 10.28 -3.44
C GLY A 47 8.27 11.21 -2.91
N SER A 48 9.08 11.72 -3.83
CA SER A 48 10.18 12.63 -3.54
C SER A 48 10.03 13.94 -4.32
N THR A 49 11.10 14.72 -4.39
CA THR A 49 11.15 15.98 -5.15
C THR A 49 10.58 15.82 -6.56
N GLY A 50 9.55 16.61 -6.89
CA GLY A 50 8.93 16.60 -8.22
C GLY A 50 7.87 15.53 -8.44
N ASP A 51 7.60 14.66 -7.46
CA ASP A 51 6.60 13.58 -7.61
C ASP A 51 5.17 14.03 -7.28
N SER A 52 4.93 15.28 -6.87
CA SER A 52 3.60 15.79 -6.49
C SER A 52 2.49 15.44 -7.50
N ALA A 53 2.73 15.69 -8.80
CA ALA A 53 1.75 15.39 -9.84
C ALA A 53 1.52 13.87 -10.03
N ARG A 54 2.54 13.05 -9.80
CA ARG A 54 2.44 11.59 -9.90
C ARG A 54 1.67 11.01 -8.72
N ILE A 55 1.90 11.53 -7.51
CA ILE A 55 1.12 11.16 -6.32
C ILE A 55 -0.35 11.47 -6.54
N ILE A 56 -0.69 12.67 -7.04
CA ILE A 56 -2.09 13.02 -7.33
C ILE A 56 -2.70 12.12 -8.41
N ARG A 57 -1.97 11.85 -9.50
CA ARG A 57 -2.44 10.94 -10.56
C ARG A 57 -2.71 9.54 -10.01
N LEU A 58 -1.79 9.00 -9.21
CA LEU A 58 -1.88 7.69 -8.57
C LEU A 58 -3.00 7.63 -7.53
N LEU A 59 -3.16 8.66 -6.70
CA LEU A 59 -4.29 8.81 -5.79
C LEU A 59 -5.59 8.72 -6.57
N SER A 60 -5.78 9.55 -7.60
CA SER A 60 -7.01 9.50 -8.40
C SER A 60 -7.22 8.15 -9.11
N ALA A 61 -6.14 7.43 -9.47
CA ALA A 61 -6.22 6.10 -10.10
C ALA A 61 -6.64 5.01 -9.11
N THR A 62 -6.36 5.22 -7.83
CA THR A 62 -6.61 4.27 -6.75
C THR A 62 -7.70 4.76 -5.81
N TYR A 63 -8.42 5.83 -6.14
CA TYR A 63 -9.37 6.48 -5.26
C TYR A 63 -10.70 5.71 -5.14
N HIS A 64 -11.18 5.58 -3.92
CA HIS A 64 -12.51 5.10 -3.58
C HIS A 64 -12.93 5.70 -2.22
N PRO A 65 -14.19 6.15 -2.04
CA PRO A 65 -14.63 6.82 -0.81
C PRO A 65 -14.45 5.98 0.47
N ARG A 66 -14.62 4.65 0.38
CA ARG A 66 -14.43 3.73 1.53
C ARG A 66 -13.00 3.68 2.06
N ASN A 67 -12.01 3.92 1.19
CA ASN A 67 -10.62 3.75 1.53
C ASN A 67 -10.07 4.97 2.28
N ARG A 68 -8.89 4.82 2.88
CA ARG A 68 -8.15 5.90 3.56
C ARG A 68 -6.82 6.13 2.89
N TYR A 69 -6.48 7.38 2.65
CA TYR A 69 -5.27 7.75 1.92
C TYR A 69 -4.42 8.67 2.78
N LEU A 70 -3.14 8.31 2.93
CA LEU A 70 -2.14 9.15 3.55
C LEU A 70 -1.05 9.43 2.53
N LEU A 71 -0.90 10.69 2.15
CA LEU A 71 0.09 11.13 1.17
C LEU A 71 1.35 11.65 1.87
N HIS A 72 2.50 11.38 1.26
CA HIS A 72 3.78 11.82 1.78
C HIS A 72 4.72 12.23 0.64
N LEU A 73 5.36 13.38 0.81
CA LEU A 73 6.57 13.73 0.08
C LEU A 73 7.70 13.80 1.09
N ASP A 74 8.79 13.10 0.80
CA ASP A 74 9.93 13.03 1.70
C ASP A 74 10.64 14.38 1.94
N ARG A 75 11.65 14.36 2.80
CA ARG A 75 12.47 15.54 3.13
C ARG A 75 13.39 16.00 1.99
N PHE A 76 13.49 15.27 0.87
CA PHE A 76 14.16 15.78 -0.32
C PHE A 76 13.32 16.86 -1.00
N ALA A 77 12.00 16.67 -1.04
CA ALA A 77 11.06 17.68 -1.53
C ALA A 77 11.10 18.96 -0.67
N SER A 78 10.81 20.10 -1.28
CA SER A 78 10.76 21.38 -0.55
C SER A 78 9.52 21.46 0.35
N ARG A 79 9.55 22.32 1.37
CA ARG A 79 8.35 22.59 2.19
C ARG A 79 7.22 23.16 1.34
N ALA A 80 7.54 24.09 0.42
CA ALA A 80 6.55 24.67 -0.49
C ALA A 80 5.87 23.62 -1.37
N GLU A 81 6.61 22.59 -1.82
CA GLU A 81 6.03 21.48 -2.59
C GLU A 81 5.07 20.64 -1.74
N ARG A 82 5.45 20.31 -0.51
CA ARG A 82 4.55 19.64 0.46
C ARG A 82 3.27 20.42 0.74
N ASP A 83 3.42 21.73 0.99
CA ASP A 83 2.28 22.60 1.28
C ASP A 83 1.35 22.69 0.05
N ARG A 84 1.91 22.76 -1.17
CA ARG A 84 1.14 22.73 -2.42
C ARG A 84 0.40 21.40 -2.62
N LEU A 85 1.02 20.26 -2.27
CA LEU A 85 0.34 18.96 -2.33
C LEU A 85 -0.89 18.95 -1.41
N ALA A 86 -0.76 19.46 -0.18
CA ALA A 86 -1.87 19.55 0.76
C ALA A 86 -3.01 20.45 0.24
N VAL A 87 -2.68 21.63 -0.30
CA VAL A 87 -3.68 22.53 -0.90
C VAL A 87 -4.38 21.89 -2.10
N ASN A 88 -3.64 21.17 -2.94
CA ASN A 88 -4.20 20.50 -4.11
C ASN A 88 -5.22 19.42 -3.70
N VAL A 89 -4.90 18.59 -2.70
CA VAL A 89 -5.82 17.58 -2.16
C VAL A 89 -7.11 18.23 -1.66
N GLN A 90 -7.02 19.33 -0.92
CA GLN A 90 -8.19 20.05 -0.40
C GLN A 90 -9.07 20.67 -1.49
N SER A 91 -8.50 20.94 -2.67
CA SER A 91 -9.22 21.55 -3.79
C SER A 91 -10.10 20.56 -4.58
N VAL A 92 -9.92 19.25 -4.37
CA VAL A 92 -10.67 18.21 -5.09
C VAL A 92 -11.99 17.92 -4.36
N PRO A 93 -13.17 18.18 -4.97
CA PRO A 93 -14.46 18.10 -4.28
C PRO A 93 -14.74 16.74 -3.63
N ILE A 94 -14.45 15.64 -4.32
CA ILE A 94 -14.72 14.29 -3.80
C ILE A 94 -13.83 13.93 -2.60
N PHE A 95 -12.57 14.36 -2.58
CA PHE A 95 -11.68 14.10 -1.44
C PHE A 95 -12.16 14.84 -0.20
N ASN A 96 -12.64 16.07 -0.39
CA ASN A 96 -13.23 16.87 0.68
C ASN A 96 -14.60 16.31 1.11
N ALA A 97 -15.42 15.79 0.20
CA ALA A 97 -16.71 15.21 0.55
C ALA A 97 -16.58 13.93 1.38
N ALA A 98 -15.64 13.05 1.01
CA ALA A 98 -15.41 11.80 1.74
C ALA A 98 -14.55 11.98 3.01
N GLN A 99 -13.83 13.11 3.15
CA GLN A 99 -12.90 13.39 4.26
C GLN A 99 -11.93 12.22 4.51
N ASN A 100 -11.32 11.68 3.43
CA ASN A 100 -10.56 10.44 3.47
C ASN A 100 -9.13 10.50 2.91
N VAL A 101 -8.63 11.71 2.62
CA VAL A 101 -7.27 11.94 2.14
C VAL A 101 -6.53 12.93 3.03
N ASP A 102 -5.46 12.47 3.67
CA ASP A 102 -4.59 13.25 4.54
C ASP A 102 -3.18 13.40 3.94
N VAL A 103 -2.45 14.44 4.32
CA VAL A 103 -1.05 14.66 3.92
C VAL A 103 -0.16 14.77 5.16
N ILE A 104 0.94 14.00 5.18
CA ILE A 104 1.92 14.06 6.28
C ILE A 104 2.63 15.41 6.26
N GLY A 105 2.33 16.26 7.25
CA GLY A 105 2.99 17.56 7.38
C GLY A 105 4.46 17.46 7.84
N LYS A 106 4.74 16.59 8.82
CA LYS A 106 6.11 16.34 9.30
C LYS A 106 6.74 15.19 8.52
N ALA A 107 7.28 15.51 7.35
CA ALA A 107 7.87 14.53 6.44
C ALA A 107 9.12 13.83 7.02
N ASP A 108 9.21 12.53 6.77
CA ASP A 108 10.39 11.69 6.97
C ASP A 108 11.40 11.78 5.82
N PHE A 109 12.66 11.45 6.10
CA PHE A 109 13.61 11.04 5.06
C PHE A 109 13.28 9.60 4.62
N VAL A 110 13.37 9.33 3.32
CA VAL A 110 13.07 8.01 2.77
C VAL A 110 14.17 7.62 1.79
N TYR A 111 15.09 6.78 2.24
CA TYR A 111 16.08 6.14 1.38
C TYR A 111 15.58 4.73 1.03
N PRO A 112 15.23 4.43 -0.23
CA PRO A 112 14.67 3.12 -0.60
C PRO A 112 15.56 1.93 -0.23
N LYS A 113 16.89 2.11 -0.31
CA LYS A 113 17.88 1.10 0.09
C LYS A 113 18.25 1.13 1.57
N GLY A 114 17.79 2.15 2.30
CA GLY A 114 18.09 2.36 3.70
C GLY A 114 16.97 1.86 4.62
N SER A 115 17.22 1.94 5.93
CA SER A 115 16.28 1.58 7.00
C SER A 115 15.23 2.66 7.25
N SER A 116 15.47 3.90 6.80
CA SER A 116 14.50 4.99 6.82
C SER A 116 13.22 4.68 6.05
N SER A 117 13.28 3.89 4.96
CA SER A 117 12.09 3.41 4.24
C SER A 117 11.19 2.53 5.11
N LEU A 118 11.80 1.66 5.95
CA LEU A 118 11.06 0.85 6.93
C LEU A 118 10.45 1.72 8.03
N SER A 119 11.24 2.65 8.59
CA SER A 119 10.77 3.59 9.61
C SER A 119 9.58 4.42 9.10
N PHE A 120 9.68 4.96 7.89
CA PHE A 120 8.62 5.72 7.23
C PHE A 120 7.35 4.88 7.02
N THR A 121 7.49 3.65 6.51
CA THR A 121 6.34 2.76 6.30
C THR A 121 5.59 2.50 7.59
N LEU A 122 6.30 2.24 8.69
CA LEU A 122 5.71 2.03 10.02
C LEU A 122 5.12 3.32 10.60
N HIS A 123 5.76 4.47 10.38
CA HIS A 123 5.22 5.78 10.78
C HIS A 123 3.89 6.05 10.08
N GLY A 124 3.82 5.93 8.76
CA GLY A 124 2.58 6.10 8.00
C GLY A 124 1.48 5.11 8.41
N ALA A 125 1.83 3.83 8.60
CA ALA A 125 0.89 2.82 9.11
C ALA A 125 0.35 3.17 10.50
N SER A 126 1.20 3.66 11.41
CA SER A 126 0.79 4.11 12.74
C SER A 126 -0.17 5.31 12.71
N MET A 127 0.03 6.24 11.77
CA MET A 127 -0.88 7.37 11.56
C MET A 127 -2.24 6.87 11.05
N LEU A 128 -2.25 5.95 10.07
CA LEU A 128 -3.49 5.38 9.53
C LEU A 128 -4.28 4.57 10.57
N LEU A 129 -3.62 3.89 11.51
CA LEU A 129 -4.29 3.26 12.65
C LEU A 129 -5.01 4.28 13.55
N ARG A 130 -4.48 5.51 13.68
CA ARG A 130 -5.06 6.58 14.49
C ARG A 130 -6.13 7.38 13.75
N LEU A 131 -5.95 7.61 12.45
CA LEU A 131 -6.86 8.39 11.62
C LEU A 131 -8.15 7.63 11.30
N ALA A 132 -8.10 6.30 11.24
CA ALA A 132 -9.27 5.47 10.92
C ALA A 132 -9.26 4.12 11.63
N SER A 133 -10.40 3.78 12.25
CA SER A 133 -10.57 2.56 13.05
C SER A 133 -10.99 1.32 12.24
N ASN A 134 -11.39 1.47 10.98
CA ASN A 134 -12.19 0.45 10.28
C ASN A 134 -11.68 0.04 8.87
N TRP A 135 -10.38 0.16 8.60
CA TRP A 135 -9.77 -0.44 7.39
C TRP A 135 -9.29 -1.88 7.66
N ASP A 136 -9.20 -2.70 6.61
CA ASP A 136 -8.90 -4.13 6.68
C ASP A 136 -7.49 -4.48 6.17
N TRP A 137 -7.02 -3.76 5.15
CA TRP A 137 -5.68 -3.94 4.57
C TRP A 137 -4.91 -2.63 4.46
N PHE A 138 -3.59 -2.74 4.51
CA PHE A 138 -2.64 -1.65 4.33
C PHE A 138 -1.77 -1.90 3.09
N ILE A 139 -1.66 -0.88 2.23
CA ILE A 139 -0.87 -0.92 1.00
C ILE A 139 0.01 0.33 0.95
N SER A 140 1.33 0.14 0.78
CA SER A 140 2.27 1.24 0.58
C SER A 140 2.68 1.32 -0.88
N LEU A 141 2.36 2.43 -1.52
CA LEU A 141 2.69 2.76 -2.90
C LEU A 141 3.75 3.86 -2.97
N ASN A 142 4.60 3.82 -3.99
CA ASN A 142 5.47 4.91 -4.37
C ASN A 142 5.01 5.53 -5.71
N ALA A 143 5.50 6.72 -6.04
CA ALA A 143 5.14 7.43 -7.27
C ALA A 143 5.41 6.67 -8.59
N GLY A 144 6.23 5.60 -8.54
CA GLY A 144 6.51 4.69 -9.65
C GLY A 144 5.57 3.49 -9.78
N ASP A 145 4.63 3.32 -8.86
CA ASP A 145 3.62 2.25 -8.91
C ASP A 145 2.33 2.74 -9.60
N TYR A 146 1.55 1.81 -10.17
CA TYR A 146 0.25 2.13 -10.76
C TYR A 146 -0.71 0.93 -10.70
N PRO A 147 -2.04 1.14 -10.52
CA PRO A 147 -3.00 0.05 -10.50
C PRO A 147 -3.26 -0.54 -11.90
N LEU A 148 -3.59 -1.83 -11.96
CA LEU A 148 -3.98 -2.59 -13.16
C LEU A 148 -5.43 -3.11 -13.08
N VAL A 149 -6.15 -2.72 -12.03
CA VAL A 149 -7.55 -3.03 -11.74
C VAL A 149 -8.19 -1.79 -11.13
N THR A 150 -9.51 -1.65 -11.25
CA THR A 150 -10.23 -0.57 -10.55
C THR A 150 -10.29 -0.84 -9.05
N GLN A 151 -10.66 0.16 -8.25
CA GLN A 151 -10.89 -0.08 -6.82
C GLN A 151 -12.08 -1.00 -6.59
N ASP A 152 -13.16 -0.86 -7.36
CA ASP A 152 -14.30 -1.77 -7.30
C ASP A 152 -13.91 -3.22 -7.61
N ASP A 153 -13.04 -3.44 -8.60
CA ASP A 153 -12.48 -4.76 -8.90
C ASP A 153 -11.73 -5.34 -7.68
N LEU A 154 -10.84 -4.54 -7.09
CA LEU A 154 -10.01 -4.96 -5.96
C LEU A 154 -10.85 -5.23 -4.71
N LEU A 155 -11.74 -4.30 -4.35
CA LEU A 155 -12.62 -4.43 -3.19
C LEU A 155 -13.58 -5.60 -3.33
N HIS A 156 -14.12 -5.84 -4.53
CA HIS A 156 -14.98 -6.98 -4.81
C HIS A 156 -14.24 -8.31 -4.60
N ILE A 157 -13.01 -8.46 -5.10
CA ILE A 157 -12.28 -9.72 -4.87
C ILE A 157 -11.87 -9.88 -3.41
N LEU A 158 -11.42 -8.80 -2.76
CA LEU A 158 -11.02 -8.83 -1.36
C LEU A 158 -12.21 -9.09 -0.40
N SER A 159 -13.46 -8.75 -0.75
CA SER A 159 -14.62 -9.02 0.11
C SER A 159 -14.89 -10.51 0.32
N TYR A 160 -14.43 -11.37 -0.60
CA TYR A 160 -14.56 -12.84 -0.50
C TYR A 160 -13.36 -13.51 0.17
N LEU A 161 -12.36 -12.74 0.61
CA LEU A 161 -11.13 -13.27 1.20
C LEU A 161 -11.09 -13.04 2.72
N PRO A 162 -10.47 -13.97 3.48
CA PRO A 162 -10.23 -13.72 4.90
C PRO A 162 -9.37 -12.46 5.09
N LYS A 163 -9.88 -11.51 5.87
CA LYS A 163 -9.21 -10.23 6.19
C LYS A 163 -7.86 -10.37 6.90
N SER A 164 -7.57 -11.56 7.43
CA SER A 164 -6.30 -11.91 8.05
C SER A 164 -5.18 -12.21 7.03
N LEU A 165 -5.49 -12.38 5.75
CA LEU A 165 -4.48 -12.73 4.73
C LEU A 165 -3.50 -11.57 4.46
N ASN A 166 -2.24 -11.95 4.23
CA ASN A 166 -1.13 -11.06 3.88
C ASN A 166 -0.52 -11.51 2.54
N PHE A 167 -0.50 -10.63 1.54
CA PHE A 167 0.05 -10.90 0.21
C PHE A 167 1.50 -10.42 0.16
N VAL A 168 2.44 -11.34 0.40
CA VAL A 168 3.86 -11.02 0.59
C VAL A 168 4.71 -12.02 -0.16
N SER A 169 5.41 -11.55 -1.19
CA SER A 169 6.42 -12.36 -1.90
C SER A 169 7.69 -12.45 -1.05
N HIS A 170 8.04 -13.66 -0.60
CA HIS A 170 9.24 -13.94 0.21
C HIS A 170 9.94 -15.23 -0.20
N SER A 171 11.20 -15.36 0.23
CA SER A 171 12.03 -16.55 0.06
C SER A 171 12.77 -16.85 1.36
N SER A 172 12.81 -18.13 1.76
CA SER A 172 13.70 -18.65 2.79
C SER A 172 15.13 -18.81 2.27
N TYR A 173 15.30 -19.01 0.96
CA TYR A 173 16.61 -19.06 0.33
C TYR A 173 17.20 -17.63 0.28
N ILE A 174 18.22 -17.42 1.09
CA ILE A 174 18.93 -16.16 1.18
C ILE A 174 20.02 -16.09 0.09
N GLY A 175 20.77 -17.18 -0.12
CA GLY A 175 21.80 -17.29 -1.17
C GLY A 175 22.74 -16.08 -1.23
N TRP A 176 22.90 -15.51 -2.43
CA TRP A 176 23.74 -14.33 -2.64
C TRP A 176 23.31 -13.09 -1.83
N ARG A 177 22.05 -13.02 -1.38
CA ARG A 177 21.54 -11.90 -0.58
C ARG A 177 22.14 -11.89 0.82
N GLU A 178 22.71 -13.00 1.29
CA GLU A 178 23.35 -13.07 2.60
C GLU A 178 24.53 -12.11 2.66
N SER A 179 25.48 -12.31 1.74
CA SER A 179 26.74 -11.57 1.69
C SER A 179 26.58 -10.14 1.19
N LYS A 180 25.51 -9.85 0.43
CA LYS A 180 25.22 -8.51 -0.14
C LYS A 180 24.17 -7.69 0.61
N LYS A 181 23.27 -8.30 1.39
CA LYS A 181 22.19 -7.58 2.08
C LYS A 181 22.15 -7.79 3.60
N LEU A 182 22.30 -9.02 4.09
CA LEU A 182 22.07 -9.28 5.53
C LEU A 182 23.31 -9.10 6.41
N LYS A 183 24.48 -9.49 5.89
CA LYS A 183 25.78 -9.34 6.55
C LYS A 183 26.38 -7.92 6.46
N PRO A 184 26.21 -7.17 5.35
CA PRO A 184 26.67 -5.78 5.29
C PRO A 184 25.94 -4.89 6.29
N ILE A 185 26.68 -3.95 6.89
CA ILE A 185 26.15 -2.96 7.81
C ILE A 185 26.14 -1.62 7.09
N ILE A 186 24.97 -0.99 7.05
CA ILE A 186 24.83 0.37 6.53
C ILE A 186 24.47 1.33 7.65
N VAL A 187 24.85 2.58 7.44
CA VAL A 187 24.39 3.68 8.26
C VAL A 187 23.54 4.59 7.37
N ASP A 188 22.24 4.60 7.66
CA ASP A 188 21.25 5.41 6.93
C ASP A 188 21.18 6.82 7.55
N PRO A 189 21.71 7.86 6.88
CA PRO A 189 21.74 9.20 7.42
C PRO A 189 20.33 9.71 7.73
N GLY A 190 19.29 9.27 7.01
CA GLY A 190 17.91 9.70 7.24
C GLY A 190 17.34 9.36 8.62
N LEU A 191 18.00 8.48 9.38
CA LEU A 191 17.58 8.13 10.75
C LEU A 191 18.19 9.01 11.86
N TYR A 192 19.34 9.66 11.63
CA TYR A 192 20.06 10.38 12.71
C TYR A 192 20.75 11.68 12.25
N LEU A 193 20.91 11.90 10.95
CA LEU A 193 21.37 13.16 10.36
C LEU A 193 20.21 13.81 9.61
N SER A 194 19.97 15.10 9.86
CA SER A 194 19.00 15.87 9.09
C SER A 194 19.56 16.32 7.71
N GLU A 195 20.49 15.55 7.14
CA GLU A 195 21.28 15.88 5.96
C GLU A 195 21.00 14.94 4.79
N LYS A 196 21.10 15.48 3.57
CA LYS A 196 20.90 14.76 2.30
C LYS A 196 22.20 14.09 1.84
N SER A 197 22.71 13.12 2.60
CA SER A 197 23.92 12.37 2.21
C SER A 197 23.61 10.98 1.65
N SER A 198 24.58 10.35 1.00
CA SER A 198 24.50 8.94 0.58
C SER A 198 24.52 7.99 1.78
N LEU A 199 24.02 6.77 1.59
CA LEU A 199 24.19 5.69 2.56
C LEU A 199 25.67 5.39 2.77
N PHE A 200 26.07 5.18 4.03
CA PHE A 200 27.43 4.76 4.36
C PHE A 200 27.46 3.25 4.57
N TYR A 201 28.50 2.59 4.06
CA TYR A 201 28.73 1.17 4.25
C TYR A 201 29.92 0.99 5.20
N ALA A 202 29.74 0.18 6.25
CA ALA A 202 30.86 -0.22 7.08
C ALA A 202 31.76 -1.19 6.31
N SER A 203 33.06 -1.20 6.62
CA SER A 203 34.00 -2.17 6.07
C SER A 203 33.82 -3.56 6.68
N GLN A 204 33.44 -3.62 7.96
CA GLN A 204 33.13 -4.86 8.65
C GLN A 204 31.73 -5.37 8.32
N LYS A 205 31.56 -6.69 8.39
CA LYS A 205 30.28 -7.39 8.25
C LYS A 205 29.92 -8.06 9.57
N ARG A 206 28.63 -8.27 9.81
CA ARG A 206 28.13 -9.02 10.97
C ARG A 206 27.79 -10.45 10.59
N GLU A 207 27.71 -11.30 11.62
CA GLU A 207 27.09 -12.62 11.49
C GLU A 207 25.55 -12.53 11.51
N LEU A 208 24.91 -13.58 11.03
CA LEU A 208 23.45 -13.68 11.06
C LEU A 208 22.98 -14.01 12.48
N PRO A 209 21.82 -13.51 12.91
CA PRO A 209 21.22 -13.85 14.19
C PRO A 209 20.82 -15.33 14.20
N ASN A 210 21.00 -15.99 15.34
CA ASN A 210 20.58 -17.37 15.58
C ASN A 210 19.27 -17.48 16.40
N ALA A 211 18.75 -16.36 16.90
CA ALA A 211 17.52 -16.30 17.69
C ALA A 211 16.23 -16.36 16.83
N TYR A 212 16.34 -16.05 15.54
CA TYR A 212 15.23 -16.06 14.58
C TYR A 212 15.77 -16.25 13.16
N LYS A 213 14.92 -16.72 12.23
CA LYS A 213 15.32 -16.95 10.84
C LYS A 213 15.00 -15.74 9.98
N LEU A 214 15.95 -15.28 9.18
CA LEU A 214 15.75 -14.14 8.28
C LEU A 214 15.07 -14.57 6.97
N PHE A 215 14.15 -13.72 6.50
CA PHE A 215 13.47 -13.88 5.22
C PHE A 215 13.63 -12.61 4.39
N THR A 216 13.72 -12.76 3.08
CA THR A 216 13.86 -11.63 2.15
C THR A 216 12.84 -11.74 1.03
N GLY A 217 12.33 -10.61 0.56
CA GLY A 217 11.21 -10.57 -0.37
C GLY A 217 11.16 -9.32 -1.22
N SER A 218 9.95 -8.98 -1.65
CA SER A 218 9.66 -7.68 -2.26
C SER A 218 9.48 -6.60 -1.18
N SER A 219 9.81 -5.36 -1.49
CA SER A 219 9.42 -4.21 -0.66
C SER A 219 7.93 -3.87 -0.78
N PHE A 220 7.29 -4.27 -1.89
CA PHE A 220 5.85 -4.14 -2.08
C PHE A 220 5.12 -5.37 -1.53
N ALA A 221 4.07 -5.12 -0.77
CA ALA A 221 3.17 -6.12 -0.23
C ALA A 221 1.84 -5.49 0.20
N ILE A 222 0.84 -6.35 0.42
CA ILE A 222 -0.45 -5.98 1.00
C ILE A 222 -0.55 -6.67 2.36
N TYR A 223 -0.69 -5.88 3.41
CA TYR A 223 -0.67 -6.37 4.78
C TYR A 223 -2.07 -6.26 5.40
N SER A 224 -2.50 -7.30 6.12
CA SER A 224 -3.69 -7.24 6.97
C SER A 224 -3.52 -6.21 8.08
N ARG A 225 -4.61 -5.58 8.53
CA ARG A 225 -4.60 -4.71 9.70
C ARG A 225 -4.05 -5.38 10.94
N ASN A 226 -4.41 -6.64 11.18
CA ASN A 226 -3.95 -7.40 12.34
C ASN A 226 -2.42 -7.50 12.40
N LEU A 227 -1.75 -7.68 11.25
CA LEU A 227 -0.28 -7.68 11.20
C LEU A 227 0.29 -6.29 11.52
N ILE A 228 -0.31 -5.23 10.99
CA ILE A 228 0.13 -3.85 11.25
C ILE A 228 -0.05 -3.50 12.74
N GLU A 229 -1.18 -3.84 13.33
CA GLU A 229 -1.43 -3.68 14.77
C GLU A 229 -0.43 -4.50 15.60
N PHE A 230 -0.11 -5.72 15.20
CA PHE A 230 0.94 -6.52 15.85
C PHE A 230 2.31 -5.82 15.80
N CYS A 231 2.68 -5.24 14.66
CA CYS A 231 3.97 -4.56 14.50
C CYS A 231 4.06 -3.25 15.29
N ILE A 232 2.96 -2.49 15.39
CA ILE A 232 2.95 -1.13 15.98
C ILE A 232 2.52 -1.14 17.45
N LEU A 233 1.43 -1.85 17.77
CA LEU A 233 0.77 -1.84 19.08
C LEU A 233 1.00 -3.13 19.89
N GLY A 234 1.46 -4.19 19.23
CA GLY A 234 1.60 -5.52 19.85
C GLY A 234 2.54 -5.57 21.06
N THR A 235 2.26 -6.50 21.97
CA THR A 235 3.07 -6.76 23.16
C THR A 235 4.24 -7.70 22.90
N ASP A 236 4.25 -8.39 21.75
CA ASP A 236 5.36 -9.26 21.36
C ASP A 236 6.63 -8.43 21.07
N ASN A 237 7.79 -8.95 21.46
CA ASN A 237 9.06 -8.25 21.30
C ASN A 237 9.69 -8.44 19.93
N LEU A 238 9.30 -9.46 19.16
CA LEU A 238 9.89 -9.78 17.85
C LEU A 238 9.90 -8.57 16.91
N PRO A 239 8.80 -7.80 16.70
CA PRO A 239 8.85 -6.59 15.87
C PRO A 239 9.92 -5.60 16.35
N ARG A 240 10.02 -5.33 17.66
CA ARG A 240 10.98 -4.38 18.25
C ARG A 240 12.42 -4.88 18.09
N THR A 241 12.68 -6.15 18.37
CA THR A 241 13.99 -6.79 18.17
C THR A 241 14.43 -6.72 16.72
N LEU A 242 13.52 -6.98 15.78
CA LEU A 242 13.81 -6.90 14.35
C LEU A 242 14.09 -5.47 13.90
N LEU A 243 13.43 -4.45 14.47
CA LEU A 243 13.76 -3.05 14.18
C LEU A 243 15.19 -2.71 14.58
N MET A 244 15.67 -3.20 15.73
CA MET A 244 17.06 -3.00 16.15
C MET A 244 18.02 -3.61 15.12
N TYR A 245 17.75 -4.83 14.66
CA TYR A 245 18.57 -5.52 13.66
C TYR A 245 18.53 -4.83 12.28
N PHE A 246 17.34 -4.45 11.82
CA PHE A 246 17.13 -3.89 10.48
C PHE A 246 17.47 -2.40 10.38
N SER A 247 17.73 -1.71 11.50
CA SER A 247 18.16 -0.30 11.54
C SER A 247 19.43 -0.01 10.73
N ASN A 248 20.30 -1.01 10.54
CA ASN A 248 21.56 -0.90 9.84
C ASN A 248 21.71 -1.94 8.71
N THR A 249 20.59 -2.34 8.09
CA THR A 249 20.55 -3.35 7.02
C THR A 249 20.11 -2.76 5.69
N PRO A 250 20.84 -3.01 4.58
CA PRO A 250 20.37 -2.71 3.23
C PRO A 250 18.98 -3.27 2.93
N SER A 251 18.12 -2.48 2.29
CA SER A 251 16.77 -2.90 1.89
C SER A 251 15.92 -3.46 3.05
N ALA A 252 16.04 -2.90 4.25
CA ALA A 252 15.38 -3.37 5.47
C ALA A 252 13.88 -3.72 5.28
N LEU A 253 13.13 -2.86 4.56
CA LEU A 253 11.70 -3.02 4.35
C LEU A 253 11.33 -4.36 3.69
N SER A 254 12.13 -4.83 2.72
CA SER A 254 11.85 -6.08 2.01
C SER A 254 12.18 -7.35 2.81
N SER A 255 12.72 -7.19 4.02
CA SER A 255 13.10 -8.31 4.89
C SER A 255 12.35 -8.29 6.22
N TYR A 256 11.99 -7.11 6.72
CA TYR A 256 11.32 -6.94 8.02
C TYR A 256 9.99 -7.69 8.11
N PHE A 257 9.01 -7.35 7.27
CA PHE A 257 7.69 -7.97 7.33
C PHE A 257 7.70 -9.47 7.01
N PRO A 258 8.41 -9.97 5.98
CA PRO A 258 8.57 -11.40 5.77
C PRO A 258 9.14 -12.14 6.99
N THR A 259 10.13 -11.53 7.66
CA THR A 259 10.75 -12.12 8.85
C THR A 259 9.76 -12.20 10.02
N ILE A 260 8.95 -11.16 10.26
CA ILE A 260 7.90 -11.18 11.28
C ILE A 260 6.87 -12.27 10.99
N LEU A 261 6.33 -12.24 9.77
CA LEU A 261 5.29 -13.16 9.32
C LEU A 261 5.71 -14.61 9.51
N CYS A 262 6.93 -14.94 9.12
CA CYS A 262 7.41 -16.32 9.21
C CYS A 262 7.81 -16.77 10.61
N ASN A 263 8.37 -15.89 11.46
CA ASN A 263 8.77 -16.27 12.81
C ASN A 263 7.62 -16.17 13.83
N SER A 264 6.46 -15.60 13.46
CA SER A 264 5.28 -15.54 14.32
C SER A 264 4.30 -16.69 14.06
N ARG A 265 3.99 -17.46 15.11
CA ARG A 265 3.00 -18.56 15.05
C ARG A 265 1.61 -18.09 14.68
N GLN A 266 1.25 -16.85 14.99
CA GLN A 266 -0.05 -16.26 14.67
C GLN A 266 -0.19 -15.96 13.17
N PHE A 267 0.91 -15.59 12.50
CA PHE A 267 0.86 -15.06 11.14
C PHE A 267 1.42 -15.99 10.07
N ASN A 268 2.23 -16.98 10.42
CA ASN A 268 2.88 -17.86 9.44
C ASN A 268 1.91 -18.67 8.55
N LYS A 269 0.64 -18.80 8.94
CA LYS A 269 -0.43 -19.46 8.15
C LYS A 269 -1.31 -18.48 7.36
N THR A 270 -1.08 -17.18 7.50
CA THR A 270 -1.87 -16.12 6.84
C THR A 270 -1.21 -15.58 5.57
N ILE A 271 -0.05 -16.11 5.22
CA ILE A 271 0.77 -15.61 4.11
C ILE A 271 0.29 -16.25 2.81
N VAL A 272 -0.02 -15.42 1.83
CA VAL A 272 -0.05 -15.79 0.42
C VAL A 272 1.29 -15.35 -0.17
N ASN A 273 2.12 -16.30 -0.61
CA ASN A 273 3.48 -16.01 -1.12
C ASN A 273 3.46 -15.41 -2.54
N HIS A 274 2.75 -14.29 -2.69
CA HIS A 274 2.65 -13.48 -3.90
C HIS A 274 2.13 -12.10 -3.48
N ASN A 275 2.76 -11.03 -3.95
CA ASN A 275 2.45 -9.67 -3.52
C ASN A 275 1.44 -8.93 -4.41
N LEU A 276 0.91 -9.57 -5.46
CA LEU A 276 -0.05 -9.00 -6.42
C LEU A 276 0.47 -7.78 -7.21
N GLN A 277 1.80 -7.62 -7.30
CA GLN A 277 2.44 -6.60 -8.11
C GLN A 277 3.19 -7.22 -9.28
N TYR A 278 2.95 -6.73 -10.48
CA TYR A 278 3.77 -7.00 -11.65
C TYR A 278 5.02 -6.11 -11.62
N ALA A 279 6.19 -6.73 -11.61
CA ALA A 279 7.46 -6.02 -11.69
C ALA A 279 8.49 -6.87 -12.42
N ASN A 280 9.13 -6.30 -13.44
CA ASN A 280 10.15 -6.98 -14.22
C ASN A 280 11.54 -6.69 -13.67
N PHE A 281 12.42 -7.69 -13.70
CA PHE A 281 13.82 -7.57 -13.30
C PHE A 281 14.73 -7.82 -14.49
N ASP A 282 15.88 -7.15 -14.51
CA ASP A 282 16.94 -7.43 -15.51
C ASP A 282 17.40 -8.89 -15.41
N LYS A 283 18.06 -9.40 -16.47
CA LYS A 283 18.75 -10.69 -16.46
C LYS A 283 20.25 -10.45 -16.59
N PRO A 284 21.07 -10.71 -15.54
CA PRO A 284 20.70 -11.24 -14.22
C PRO A 284 19.92 -10.25 -13.34
N PRO A 285 19.10 -10.73 -12.37
CA PRO A 285 18.27 -9.87 -11.51
C PRO A 285 19.09 -8.84 -10.73
N LYS A 286 18.73 -7.57 -10.89
CA LYS A 286 19.17 -6.47 -10.01
C LYS A 286 18.29 -6.38 -8.77
N GLU A 287 18.67 -5.52 -7.82
CA GLU A 287 17.94 -5.35 -6.56
C GLU A 287 16.58 -4.70 -6.72
N GLU A 288 16.47 -3.76 -7.65
CA GLU A 288 15.23 -3.06 -7.98
C GLU A 288 14.71 -3.56 -9.33
N PRO A 289 13.38 -3.55 -9.53
CA PRO A 289 12.81 -3.86 -10.83
C PRO A 289 13.26 -2.82 -11.87
N ARG A 290 13.42 -3.29 -13.12
CA ARG A 290 13.64 -2.40 -14.25
C ARG A 290 12.38 -1.59 -14.53
N LYS A 291 12.55 -0.51 -15.28
CA LYS A 291 11.43 0.29 -15.76
C LYS A 291 10.59 -0.52 -16.75
N VAL A 292 9.28 -0.28 -16.72
CA VAL A 292 8.33 -0.87 -17.68
C VAL A 292 8.65 -0.32 -19.08
N ILE A 293 8.54 -1.18 -20.09
CA ILE A 293 8.65 -0.83 -21.51
C ILE A 293 7.35 -1.17 -22.25
N PRO A 294 7.08 -0.61 -23.45
CA PRO A 294 5.84 -0.88 -24.17
C PRO A 294 5.49 -2.36 -24.35
N ASP A 295 6.48 -3.20 -24.63
CA ASP A 295 6.31 -4.65 -24.80
C ASP A 295 5.85 -5.38 -23.53
N ASP A 296 5.96 -4.74 -22.36
CA ASP A 296 5.49 -5.32 -21.09
C ASP A 296 3.98 -5.17 -20.92
N PHE A 297 3.28 -4.38 -21.74
CA PHE A 297 1.86 -4.06 -21.51
C PHE A 297 0.97 -5.31 -21.48
N ASP A 298 1.00 -6.14 -22.52
CA ASP A 298 0.15 -7.34 -22.56
C ASP A 298 0.54 -8.36 -21.48
N PRO A 299 1.83 -8.71 -21.28
CA PRO A 299 2.24 -9.57 -20.16
C PRO A 299 1.82 -9.04 -18.79
N MET A 300 1.88 -7.72 -18.58
CA MET A 300 1.49 -7.04 -17.35
C MET A 300 -0.01 -7.22 -17.07
N ILE A 301 -0.88 -7.02 -18.06
CA ILE A 301 -2.32 -7.23 -17.91
C ILE A 301 -2.67 -8.72 -17.75
N GLN A 302 -2.02 -9.59 -18.52
CA GLN A 302 -2.24 -11.05 -18.46
C GLN A 302 -1.78 -11.68 -17.14
N SER A 303 -0.87 -11.04 -16.41
CA SER A 303 -0.41 -11.51 -15.09
C SER A 303 -1.54 -11.62 -14.06
N GLY A 304 -2.61 -10.83 -14.22
CA GLY A 304 -3.70 -10.71 -13.25
C GLY A 304 -3.32 -9.96 -11.97
N ALA A 305 -2.11 -9.36 -11.91
CA ALA A 305 -1.68 -8.54 -10.79
C ALA A 305 -2.58 -7.30 -10.62
N ALA A 306 -2.71 -6.80 -9.39
CA ALA A 306 -3.51 -5.62 -9.08
C ALA A 306 -2.72 -4.31 -9.30
N PHE A 307 -1.39 -4.37 -9.23
CA PHE A 307 -0.50 -3.21 -9.39
C PHE A 307 0.69 -3.54 -10.29
N ALA A 308 1.35 -2.53 -10.81
CA ALA A 308 2.60 -2.65 -11.56
C ALA A 308 3.65 -1.62 -11.13
N SER A 309 4.91 -1.95 -11.37
CA SER A 309 6.08 -1.08 -11.13
C SER A 309 7.24 -1.48 -12.06
N LYS A 310 8.18 -0.59 -12.43
CA LYS A 310 8.30 0.83 -12.09
C LYS A 310 8.10 1.71 -13.32
N PHE A 311 7.11 2.59 -13.30
CA PHE A 311 6.84 3.51 -14.40
C PHE A 311 7.78 4.74 -14.39
N ASN A 312 8.07 5.25 -15.59
CA ASN A 312 8.76 6.53 -15.73
C ASN A 312 7.87 7.71 -15.33
N LEU A 313 8.51 8.87 -15.08
CA LEU A 313 7.78 10.13 -15.04
C LEU A 313 7.14 10.36 -16.42
N ASN A 314 5.83 10.63 -16.45
CA ASN A 314 5.04 10.86 -17.67
C ASN A 314 5.13 9.71 -18.68
N ASP A 315 5.19 8.47 -18.20
CA ASP A 315 5.20 7.29 -19.05
C ASP A 315 3.90 7.18 -19.87
N PRO A 316 3.94 7.11 -21.22
CA PRO A 316 2.75 7.00 -22.06
C PRO A 316 1.89 5.76 -21.76
N LEU A 317 2.49 4.71 -21.19
CA LEU A 317 1.74 3.53 -20.76
C LEU A 317 0.73 3.85 -19.66
N LEU A 318 0.96 4.87 -18.84
CA LEU A 318 0.00 5.30 -17.83
C LEU A 318 -1.28 5.82 -18.47
N ASP A 319 -1.17 6.56 -19.59
CA ASP A 319 -2.33 7.07 -20.32
C ASP A 319 -3.11 5.91 -20.95
N ARG A 320 -2.39 4.90 -21.46
CA ARG A 320 -2.97 3.68 -22.00
C ARG A 320 -3.69 2.86 -20.91
N ILE A 321 -3.12 2.73 -19.72
CA ILE A 321 -3.77 2.08 -18.57
C ILE A 321 -5.03 2.86 -18.16
N ASP A 322 -4.94 4.18 -18.05
CA ASP A 322 -6.08 5.04 -17.67
C ASP A 322 -7.26 4.85 -18.63
N GLN A 323 -7.00 4.77 -19.94
CA GLN A 323 -8.04 4.63 -20.96
C GLN A 323 -8.55 3.19 -21.10
N GLU A 324 -7.65 2.22 -21.30
CA GLU A 324 -8.01 0.85 -21.67
C GLU A 324 -8.40 -0.02 -20.46
N ILE A 325 -7.88 0.29 -19.27
CA ILE A 325 -8.03 -0.57 -18.08
C ILE A 325 -8.90 0.09 -17.02
N LEU A 326 -8.67 1.37 -16.73
CA LEU A 326 -9.35 2.08 -15.64
C LEU A 326 -10.54 2.92 -16.12
N SER A 327 -10.69 3.08 -17.44
CA SER A 327 -11.75 3.85 -18.08
C SER A 327 -11.95 5.25 -17.46
N ARG A 328 -10.84 5.97 -17.25
CA ARG A 328 -10.83 7.31 -16.64
C ARG A 328 -10.20 8.37 -17.55
N GLY A 329 -10.66 9.61 -17.39
CA GLY A 329 -10.01 10.78 -17.97
C GLY A 329 -8.77 11.22 -17.20
N ARG A 330 -7.96 12.09 -17.82
CA ARG A 330 -6.76 12.64 -17.18
C ARG A 330 -7.16 13.58 -16.03
N GLY A 331 -6.81 13.20 -14.81
CA GLY A 331 -7.10 13.98 -13.60
C GLY A 331 -8.37 13.51 -12.86
N ASP A 332 -9.31 12.88 -13.57
CA ASP A 332 -10.56 12.37 -12.99
C ASP A 332 -10.31 11.13 -12.14
N VAL A 333 -11.03 10.94 -11.05
CA VAL A 333 -10.98 9.67 -10.31
C VAL A 333 -11.55 8.52 -11.14
N VAL A 334 -11.16 7.28 -10.83
CA VAL A 334 -11.78 6.09 -11.46
C VAL A 334 -13.25 6.01 -11.04
N PRO A 335 -14.21 5.98 -11.99
CA PRO A 335 -15.62 5.85 -11.64
C PRO A 335 -15.91 4.43 -11.11
N GLY A 336 -16.49 4.34 -9.91
CA GLY A 336 -16.99 3.10 -9.31
C GLY A 336 -18.52 3.04 -9.29
N GLY A 337 -19.08 2.05 -8.59
CA GLY A 337 -20.53 1.91 -8.40
C GLY A 337 -21.15 3.06 -7.58
N TRP A 338 -20.34 3.71 -6.73
CA TRP A 338 -20.66 4.94 -5.99
C TRP A 338 -20.72 6.20 -6.89
N CYS A 339 -20.34 6.08 -8.16
CA CYS A 339 -20.33 7.20 -9.11
C CYS A 339 -21.56 7.16 -10.02
N LEU A 340 -22.52 8.07 -9.81
CA LEU A 340 -23.83 8.04 -10.48
C LEU A 340 -23.94 8.98 -11.71
N GLY A 341 -22.83 9.60 -12.13
CA GLY A 341 -22.79 10.51 -13.28
C GLY A 341 -22.93 9.82 -14.64
N GLU A 342 -23.40 10.54 -15.66
CA GLU A 342 -23.52 10.00 -17.02
C GLU A 342 -22.14 9.71 -17.65
N PRO A 343 -21.94 8.53 -18.29
CA PRO A 343 -20.66 8.13 -18.86
C PRO A 343 -20.11 9.09 -19.93
N ARG A 344 -20.97 9.87 -20.58
CA ARG A 344 -20.59 10.74 -21.72
C ARG A 344 -19.94 12.04 -21.30
N ASN A 345 -20.13 12.50 -20.06
CA ASN A 345 -19.64 13.79 -19.58
C ASN A 345 -18.53 13.68 -18.52
N SER A 346 -17.97 12.48 -18.28
CA SER A 346 -16.78 12.22 -17.43
C SER A 346 -16.88 12.67 -15.97
N THR A 347 -17.99 13.25 -15.56
CA THR A 347 -18.09 13.90 -14.27
C THR A 347 -18.85 13.00 -13.32
N CYS A 348 -18.12 12.46 -12.36
CA CYS A 348 -18.68 11.90 -11.13
C CYS A 348 -19.36 13.01 -10.30
N SER A 349 -20.31 13.72 -10.91
CA SER A 349 -20.98 14.92 -10.40
C SER A 349 -22.03 14.59 -9.34
N VAL A 350 -22.56 13.36 -9.39
CA VAL A 350 -23.53 12.84 -8.43
C VAL A 350 -22.90 11.62 -7.77
N TRP A 351 -22.87 11.66 -6.45
CA TRP A 351 -22.34 10.59 -5.62
C TRP A 351 -23.48 9.71 -5.11
N GLY A 352 -23.26 8.41 -5.13
CA GLY A 352 -24.11 7.41 -4.52
C GLY A 352 -23.38 6.71 -3.37
N ASP A 353 -23.98 5.62 -2.91
CA ASP A 353 -23.47 4.85 -1.78
C ASP A 353 -22.11 4.24 -2.09
N ALA A 354 -21.14 4.49 -1.21
CA ALA A 354 -19.79 3.97 -1.28
C ALA A 354 -19.71 2.43 -1.17
N ASP A 355 -20.77 1.77 -0.72
CA ASP A 355 -20.83 0.30 -0.56
C ASP A 355 -21.25 -0.41 -1.86
N VAL A 356 -21.74 0.34 -2.84
CA VAL A 356 -22.11 -0.20 -4.15
C VAL A 356 -20.85 -0.32 -5.02
N LEU A 357 -20.43 -1.56 -5.26
CA LEU A 357 -19.34 -1.87 -6.18
C LEU A 357 -19.87 -2.29 -7.56
N ARG A 358 -19.14 -1.90 -8.62
CA ARG A 358 -19.35 -2.33 -10.00
C ARG A 358 -18.08 -3.00 -10.54
N PRO A 359 -17.80 -4.26 -10.17
CA PRO A 359 -16.63 -4.99 -10.67
C PRO A 359 -16.70 -5.17 -12.20
N GLY A 360 -15.57 -5.04 -12.86
CA GLY A 360 -15.38 -5.15 -14.29
C GLY A 360 -14.51 -6.34 -14.70
N LEU A 361 -13.79 -6.19 -15.82
CA LEU A 361 -12.89 -7.23 -16.33
C LEU A 361 -11.64 -7.43 -15.45
N GLY A 362 -11.22 -6.41 -14.71
CA GLY A 362 -10.09 -6.51 -13.78
C GLY A 362 -10.36 -7.49 -12.65
N ALA A 363 -11.58 -7.51 -12.10
CA ALA A 363 -12.00 -8.47 -11.09
C ALA A 363 -11.82 -9.91 -11.57
N LYS A 364 -12.26 -10.22 -12.80
CA LYS A 364 -12.12 -11.57 -13.38
C LYS A 364 -10.66 -12.00 -13.54
N ARG A 365 -9.76 -11.09 -13.94
CA ARG A 365 -8.32 -11.37 -14.05
C ARG A 365 -7.71 -11.62 -12.68
N LEU A 366 -8.05 -10.78 -11.70
CA LEU A 366 -7.55 -10.89 -10.33
C LEU A 366 -8.08 -12.15 -9.63
N GLU A 367 -9.36 -12.47 -9.78
CA GLU A 367 -9.99 -13.71 -9.29
C GLU A 367 -9.23 -14.93 -9.79
N LYS A 368 -8.98 -15.01 -11.10
CA LYS A 368 -8.23 -16.12 -11.71
C LYS A 368 -6.83 -16.27 -11.09
N LEU A 369 -6.12 -15.17 -10.83
CA LEU A 369 -4.84 -15.19 -10.16
C LEU A 369 -4.98 -15.70 -8.70
N ILE A 370 -5.92 -15.15 -7.94
CA ILE A 370 -6.16 -15.52 -6.54
C ILE A 370 -6.52 -16.99 -6.40
N VAL A 371 -7.45 -17.51 -7.21
CA VAL A 371 -7.84 -18.93 -7.23
C VAL A 371 -6.63 -19.81 -7.53
N LYS A 372 -5.78 -19.42 -8.49
CA LYS A 372 -4.53 -20.14 -8.79
C LYS A 372 -3.55 -20.14 -7.61
N LEU A 373 -3.42 -19.03 -6.91
CA LEU A 373 -2.52 -18.90 -5.76
C LEU A 373 -2.99 -19.76 -4.58
N LEU A 374 -4.29 -19.73 -4.28
CA LEU A 374 -4.86 -20.47 -3.15
C LEU A 374 -4.94 -21.98 -3.42
N SER A 375 -5.22 -22.41 -4.64
CA SER A 375 -5.21 -23.83 -5.03
C SER A 375 -3.79 -24.44 -5.00
N ASN A 376 -2.76 -23.66 -5.32
CA ASN A 376 -1.35 -24.09 -5.28
C ASN A 376 -0.70 -24.00 -3.90
N GLY A 377 -1.47 -23.77 -2.82
CA GLY A 377 -0.99 -23.64 -1.44
C GLY A 377 -0.25 -24.87 -0.86
N THR A 378 -0.15 -25.96 -1.61
CA THR A 378 0.62 -27.17 -1.28
C THR A 378 2.09 -27.12 -1.71
N SER A 379 2.50 -26.15 -2.55
CA SER A 379 3.90 -26.01 -2.97
C SER A 379 4.80 -25.58 -1.80
N THR A 380 5.94 -26.25 -1.64
CA THR A 380 6.95 -25.95 -0.59
C THR A 380 7.44 -24.51 -0.66
N THR A 381 7.54 -23.93 -1.88
CA THR A 381 7.94 -22.54 -2.13
C THR A 381 7.02 -21.50 -1.47
N ASN A 382 5.80 -21.87 -1.07
CA ASN A 382 4.80 -20.96 -0.50
C ASN A 382 4.80 -20.93 1.03
N ARG A 383 5.75 -21.61 1.67
CA ARG A 383 5.81 -21.74 3.14
C ARG A 383 7.05 -21.08 3.72
N CYS A 384 6.94 -20.69 4.98
CA CYS A 384 8.07 -20.31 5.80
C CYS A 384 8.92 -21.56 6.12
N ILE A 385 9.90 -21.86 5.26
CA ILE A 385 10.76 -23.04 5.44
C ILE A 385 11.88 -22.70 6.43
N PHE A 386 11.89 -23.41 7.54
CA PHE A 386 12.99 -23.46 8.49
C PHE A 386 13.90 -24.64 8.13
N GLU A 387 14.67 -24.53 7.04
CA GLU A 387 15.94 -25.29 6.90
C GLU A 387 16.82 -25.12 8.14
#